data_AF-A0A7V4MII6-F1
#
_entry.id   AF-A0A7V4MII6-F1
#
_cell.length_a   1.000
_cell.length_b   1.000
_cell.length_c   1.000
_cell.angle_alpha   90.00
_cell.angle_beta   90.00
_cell.angle_gamma   90.00
#
_symmetry.space_group_name_H-M   'P 1'
#
loop_
_entity.id
_entity.type
_entity.pdbx_description
1 polymer ?
#
loop_
_entity_poly.entity_id
_entity_poly.type
_entity_poly.pdbx_seq_one_letter_code
_entity_poly.pdbx_strand_id
1 'polypeptide(L)'
;MRIFASIIIVFTLFFPFSVVVGVEQGMALRLKGRILLQVESKGEAWYVDPVDLKRHYLGRPAEAFAVMQKLGLGISNRDYESFRNRAPSRLSGRILVNVERQGRAYYVNPADLSLYYLGRPDDAFRVMRNLGLGISNKDLSEIAMAERVVLETVVAPVKSNGENPFSAEIEQEIHKQVNNSRVKAGQKALIWDADLAKIARRHSQDMALRDYFSNEDPSGCDTACRLEKAEYLYKKATEGLANGYTYRYKYSDGRISGQKTAAEIAASVIELWQDKNFLYDKDLTNQGIGVNITADGRIYITNDLTDPLVTLEEENELKNFSVALAGKTADTREKVRILHEWITANISYDIENYQNGTVPDSSYDPYSTFKNRKGVCQGYSELFMLFLKYNGIKSSIISGKADGFGGYMSHAWNKINLEGIDYYIDPTWNSGYVSGGKFVSDPSLTYYLIPKTCISVDHAADGEREKNISEQIGYVKENQAYFNANCRGLGEKILKKE
;
A
#
# COMPACT_ATOMS: atom_id res chain seq x y z
N MET A 1 -14.10 -110.38 7.77
CA MET A 1 -13.75 -109.14 7.02
C MET A 1 -14.81 -108.10 7.38
N ARG A 2 -14.67 -107.13 8.32
CA ARG A 2 -13.64 -106.10 8.61
C ARG A 2 -13.22 -105.35 7.32
N ILE A 3 -13.41 -104.04 7.18
CA ILE A 3 -12.68 -102.90 7.81
C ILE A 3 -13.55 -101.62 7.63
N PHE A 4 -14.01 -100.93 8.69
CA PHE A 4 -13.49 -99.72 9.38
C PHE A 4 -13.44 -98.39 8.61
N ALA A 5 -14.22 -97.42 9.12
CA ALA A 5 -14.21 -95.99 8.77
C ALA A 5 -12.97 -95.28 9.34
N SER A 6 -12.45 -94.25 8.65
CA SER A 6 -11.35 -93.42 9.13
C SER A 6 -11.73 -91.94 9.13
N ILE A 7 -11.59 -91.35 10.30
CA ILE A 7 -11.75 -89.94 10.67
C ILE A 7 -10.44 -89.23 10.36
N ILE A 8 -10.48 -88.11 9.63
CA ILE A 8 -9.31 -87.24 9.40
C ILE A 8 -9.33 -86.13 10.44
N ILE A 9 -8.37 -86.16 11.37
CA ILE A 9 -8.07 -85.10 12.34
C ILE A 9 -6.99 -84.21 11.72
N VAL A 10 -7.31 -82.94 11.48
CA VAL A 10 -6.36 -81.92 11.03
C VAL A 10 -5.75 -81.25 12.27
N PHE A 11 -4.45 -81.42 12.47
CA PHE A 11 -3.64 -80.74 13.47
C PHE A 11 -3.33 -79.30 12.99
N THR A 12 -3.89 -78.29 13.66
CA THR A 12 -3.46 -76.89 13.51
C THR A 12 -2.26 -76.63 14.44
N LEU A 13 -1.09 -76.40 13.84
CA LEU A 13 0.13 -75.96 14.52
C LEU A 13 -0.04 -74.51 15.03
N PHE A 14 -0.07 -74.37 16.36
CA PHE A 14 -0.03 -73.10 17.07
C PHE A 14 1.41 -72.57 17.04
N PHE A 15 1.68 -71.53 16.24
CA PHE A 15 2.88 -70.71 16.40
C PHE A 15 2.59 -69.63 17.46
N PRO A 16 3.36 -69.54 18.55
CA PRO A 16 3.23 -68.41 19.47
C PRO A 16 3.72 -67.15 18.76
N PHE A 17 2.80 -66.24 18.46
CA PHE A 17 3.10 -64.89 18.01
C PHE A 17 3.74 -64.15 19.19
N SER A 18 5.06 -63.98 19.18
CA SER A 18 5.73 -63.08 20.12
C SER A 18 5.32 -61.65 19.77
N VAL A 19 4.40 -61.09 20.56
CA VAL A 19 4.04 -59.67 20.47
C VAL A 19 5.21 -58.86 21.03
N VAL A 20 5.96 -58.20 20.16
CA VAL A 20 6.88 -57.13 20.58
C VAL A 20 6.03 -55.88 20.83
N VAL A 21 5.66 -55.65 22.09
CA VAL A 21 5.02 -54.40 22.53
C VAL A 21 6.07 -53.52 23.23
N GLY A 22 6.23 -52.28 22.76
CA GLY A 22 6.62 -51.16 23.62
C GLY A 22 8.06 -50.63 23.50
N VAL A 23 8.36 -49.90 22.42
CA VAL A 23 9.44 -48.88 22.41
C VAL A 23 9.00 -47.56 21.76
N GLU A 24 8.08 -47.58 20.78
CA GLU A 24 7.69 -46.38 20.00
C GLU A 24 7.08 -45.20 20.81
N GLN A 25 6.43 -45.43 21.95
CA GLN A 25 5.79 -44.32 22.67
C GLN A 25 6.70 -43.59 23.67
N GLY A 26 7.88 -44.12 23.99
CA GLY A 26 8.71 -43.59 25.08
C GLY A 26 9.11 -42.12 24.87
N MET A 27 9.56 -41.80 23.65
CA MET A 27 10.00 -40.45 23.34
C MET A 27 8.83 -39.48 23.14
N ALA A 28 7.77 -39.91 22.46
CA ALA A 28 6.56 -39.13 22.27
C ALA A 28 5.91 -38.76 23.60
N LEU A 29 5.82 -39.69 24.55
CA LEU A 29 5.28 -39.44 25.90
C LEU A 29 6.14 -38.47 26.70
N ARG A 30 7.48 -38.58 26.59
CA ARG A 30 8.41 -37.68 27.28
C ARG A 30 8.33 -36.24 26.76
N LEU A 31 8.09 -36.08 25.46
CA LEU A 31 8.07 -34.79 24.78
C LEU A 31 6.65 -34.29 24.47
N LYS A 32 5.61 -34.97 24.95
CA LYS A 32 4.22 -34.59 24.67
C LYS A 32 3.93 -33.14 25.05
N GLY A 33 3.28 -32.43 24.15
CA GLY A 33 2.95 -31.03 24.31
C GLY A 33 4.13 -30.07 24.14
N ARG A 34 5.35 -30.53 23.84
CA ARG A 34 6.51 -29.65 23.59
C ARG A 34 6.57 -29.21 22.13
N ILE A 35 7.08 -28.00 21.94
CA ILE A 35 7.62 -27.54 20.66
C ILE A 35 9.08 -27.98 20.60
N LEU A 36 9.49 -28.56 19.48
CA LEU A 36 10.83 -29.10 19.25
C LEU A 36 11.49 -28.36 18.08
N LEU A 37 12.79 -28.15 18.18
CA LEU A 37 13.62 -27.57 17.13
C LEU A 37 14.66 -28.60 16.70
N GLN A 38 14.64 -28.99 15.43
CA GLN A 38 15.54 -29.99 14.88
C GLN A 38 16.93 -29.38 14.64
N VAL A 39 17.89 -29.68 15.52
CA VAL A 39 19.20 -28.99 15.58
C VAL A 39 20.25 -29.53 14.60
N GLU A 40 20.02 -30.72 14.05
CA GLU A 40 20.92 -31.40 13.08
C GLU A 40 20.41 -31.28 11.63
N SER A 41 19.51 -30.33 11.37
CA SER A 41 18.91 -30.03 10.06
C SER A 41 18.81 -28.50 9.89
N LYS A 42 17.86 -28.02 9.10
CA LYS A 42 17.61 -26.59 8.84
C LYS A 42 16.92 -25.84 10.00
N GLY A 43 16.97 -26.35 11.23
CA GLY A 43 16.28 -25.72 12.37
C GLY A 43 14.75 -25.86 12.32
N GLU A 44 14.26 -26.93 11.68
CA GLU A 44 12.84 -27.21 11.49
C GLU A 44 12.08 -27.31 12.82
N ALA A 45 10.92 -26.64 12.91
CA ALA A 45 10.08 -26.65 14.10
C ALA A 45 9.01 -27.75 14.03
N TRP A 46 8.76 -28.40 15.17
CA TRP A 46 7.80 -29.48 15.32
C TRP A 46 6.99 -29.30 16.61
N TYR A 47 5.77 -29.81 16.66
CA TYR A 47 4.94 -29.87 17.87
C TYR A 47 4.50 -31.30 18.12
N VAL A 48 4.72 -31.82 19.33
CA VAL A 48 4.25 -33.16 19.71
C VAL A 48 2.88 -32.99 20.35
N ASP A 49 1.82 -33.44 19.71
CA ASP A 49 0.48 -33.26 20.25
C ASP A 49 0.24 -34.20 21.44
N PRO A 50 -0.24 -33.71 22.60
CA PRO A 50 -0.41 -34.55 23.78
C PRO A 50 -1.64 -35.47 23.71
N VAL A 51 -2.45 -35.39 22.65
CA VAL A 51 -3.61 -36.28 22.43
C VAL A 51 -3.24 -37.43 21.50
N ASP A 52 -2.71 -37.14 20.32
CA ASP A 52 -2.36 -38.19 19.35
C ASP A 52 -0.92 -38.73 19.49
N LEU A 53 -0.08 -38.07 20.30
CA LEU A 53 1.33 -38.40 20.54
C LEU A 53 2.20 -38.41 19.28
N LYS A 54 1.75 -37.71 18.23
CA LYS A 54 2.49 -37.57 16.98
C LYS A 54 3.18 -36.22 16.90
N ARG A 55 4.31 -36.18 16.17
CA ARG A 55 4.96 -34.91 15.80
C ARG A 55 4.28 -34.30 14.59
N HIS A 56 3.90 -33.04 14.70
CA HIS A 56 3.30 -32.22 13.65
C HIS A 56 4.32 -31.17 13.21
N TYR A 57 4.46 -30.98 11.90
CA TYR A 57 5.45 -30.05 11.36
C TYR A 57 4.93 -28.60 11.44
N LEU A 58 5.75 -27.69 11.97
CA LEU A 58 5.45 -26.26 12.15
C LEU A 58 6.31 -25.35 11.28
N GLY A 59 7.21 -25.91 10.46
CA GLY A 59 8.24 -25.12 9.77
C GLY A 59 7.72 -24.19 8.66
N ARG A 60 6.44 -24.32 8.22
CA ARG A 60 5.79 -23.39 7.28
C ARG A 60 4.54 -22.77 7.90
N PRO A 61 4.24 -21.48 7.65
CA PRO A 61 3.06 -20.80 8.22
C PRO A 61 1.73 -21.53 7.96
N ALA A 62 1.54 -22.07 6.75
CA ALA A 62 0.33 -22.82 6.40
C ALA A 62 0.18 -24.14 7.18
N GLU A 63 1.29 -24.85 7.42
CA GLU A 63 1.27 -26.09 8.19
C GLU A 63 1.05 -25.81 9.68
N ALA A 64 1.73 -24.79 10.22
CA ALA A 64 1.49 -24.33 11.59
C ALA A 64 0.02 -23.92 11.80
N PHE A 65 -0.56 -23.20 10.84
CA PHE A 65 -1.98 -22.85 10.86
C PHE A 65 -2.90 -24.08 10.81
N ALA A 66 -2.63 -25.05 9.94
CA ALA A 66 -3.41 -26.28 9.85
C ALA A 66 -3.35 -27.08 11.17
N VAL A 67 -2.18 -27.12 11.83
CA VAL A 67 -2.02 -27.72 13.15
C VAL A 67 -2.87 -27.00 14.20
N MET A 68 -2.82 -25.66 14.24
CA MET A 68 -3.65 -24.86 15.15
C MET A 68 -5.16 -25.08 14.92
N GLN A 69 -5.60 -25.14 13.66
CA GLN A 69 -7.01 -25.36 13.31
C GLN A 69 -7.49 -26.78 13.67
N LYS A 70 -6.65 -27.80 13.41
CA LYS A 70 -7.02 -29.21 13.60
C LYS A 70 -6.96 -29.66 15.06
N LEU A 71 -5.95 -29.20 15.81
CA LEU A 71 -5.64 -29.69 17.16
C LEU A 71 -6.06 -28.69 18.25
N GLY A 72 -6.38 -27.46 17.85
CA GLY A 72 -6.82 -26.41 18.76
C GLY A 72 -8.06 -26.79 19.53
N LEU A 73 -7.98 -26.73 20.87
CA LEU A 73 -9.12 -26.91 21.73
C LEU A 73 -9.85 -25.58 21.91
N GLY A 74 -11.12 -25.55 21.51
CA GLY A 74 -12.00 -24.39 21.72
C GLY A 74 -12.15 -24.05 23.20
N ILE A 75 -11.96 -22.78 23.55
CA ILE A 75 -12.23 -22.23 24.89
C ILE A 75 -13.09 -20.96 24.79
N SER A 76 -13.90 -20.69 25.81
CA SER A 76 -14.68 -19.44 25.91
C SER A 76 -13.83 -18.29 26.48
N ASN A 77 -14.34 -17.06 26.42
CA ASN A 77 -13.75 -15.91 27.13
C ASN A 77 -13.72 -16.16 28.65
N ARG A 78 -14.78 -16.76 29.19
CA ARG A 78 -14.86 -17.12 30.61
C ARG A 78 -13.76 -18.11 31.01
N ASP A 79 -13.51 -19.12 30.19
CA ASP A 79 -12.43 -20.09 30.43
C ASP A 79 -11.07 -19.37 30.44
N TYR A 80 -10.79 -18.60 29.39
CA TYR A 80 -9.53 -17.86 29.26
C TYR A 80 -9.26 -16.93 30.45
N GLU A 81 -10.26 -16.16 30.87
CA GLU A 81 -10.16 -15.25 32.02
C GLU A 81 -9.95 -16.01 33.34
N SER A 82 -10.63 -17.15 33.51
CA SER A 82 -10.50 -17.97 34.72
C SER A 82 -9.07 -18.51 34.94
N PHE A 83 -8.30 -18.68 33.86
CA PHE A 83 -6.94 -19.21 33.94
C PHE A 83 -5.93 -18.21 34.52
N ARG A 84 -6.21 -16.90 34.49
CA ARG A 84 -5.29 -15.86 34.99
C ARG A 84 -3.84 -16.05 34.50
N ASN A 85 -3.70 -16.31 33.20
CA ASN A 85 -2.44 -16.62 32.50
C ASN A 85 -1.73 -17.93 32.89
N ARG A 86 -2.39 -18.83 33.65
CA ARG A 86 -1.90 -20.17 33.96
C ARG A 86 -3.01 -21.22 33.75
N ALA A 87 -2.87 -22.06 32.75
CA ALA A 87 -3.88 -23.05 32.40
C ALA A 87 -3.95 -24.19 33.44
N PRO A 88 -5.12 -24.84 33.61
CA PRO A 88 -5.24 -26.09 34.35
C PRO A 88 -4.27 -27.16 33.81
N SER A 89 -3.71 -27.99 34.70
CA SER A 89 -2.74 -29.04 34.34
C SER A 89 -3.24 -30.03 33.27
N ARG A 90 -4.56 -30.28 33.21
CA ARG A 90 -5.20 -31.09 32.15
C ARG A 90 -5.05 -30.52 30.74
N LEU A 91 -4.71 -29.24 30.61
CA LEU A 91 -4.48 -28.54 29.34
C LEU A 91 -2.98 -28.40 29.02
N SER A 92 -2.10 -28.97 29.84
CA SER A 92 -0.66 -28.93 29.67
C SER A 92 -0.26 -29.36 28.25
N GLY A 93 0.45 -28.50 27.53
CA GLY A 93 0.91 -28.77 26.18
C GLY A 93 -0.11 -28.62 25.07
N ARG A 94 -1.36 -28.24 25.36
CA ARG A 94 -2.40 -28.06 24.35
C ARG A 94 -2.26 -26.72 23.64
N ILE A 95 -2.71 -26.68 22.40
CA ILE A 95 -3.07 -25.45 21.71
C ILE A 95 -4.54 -25.13 22.03
N LEU A 96 -4.81 -23.93 22.53
CA LEU A 96 -6.15 -23.45 22.86
C LEU A 96 -6.56 -22.38 21.85
N VAL A 97 -7.80 -22.42 21.39
CA VAL A 97 -8.36 -21.43 20.46
C VAL A 97 -9.56 -20.79 21.13
N ASN A 98 -9.48 -19.48 21.41
CA ASN A 98 -10.62 -18.76 21.96
C ASN A 98 -11.61 -18.44 20.84
N VAL A 99 -12.74 -19.15 20.83
CA VAL A 99 -13.74 -19.06 19.76
C VAL A 99 -14.60 -17.79 19.86
N GLU A 100 -14.63 -17.14 21.02
CA GLU A 100 -15.38 -15.90 21.29
C GLU A 100 -14.49 -14.65 21.19
N ARG A 101 -13.20 -14.82 20.91
CA ARG A 101 -12.21 -13.74 20.77
C ARG A 101 -11.49 -13.84 19.45
N GLN A 102 -12.25 -13.81 18.36
CA GLN A 102 -11.73 -13.81 16.98
C GLN A 102 -10.79 -15.00 16.68
N GLY A 103 -10.98 -16.16 17.32
CA GLY A 103 -10.17 -17.35 17.08
C GLY A 103 -8.71 -17.25 17.56
N ARG A 104 -8.41 -16.35 18.52
CA ARG A 104 -7.05 -16.18 19.06
C ARG A 104 -6.51 -17.50 19.64
N ALA A 105 -5.37 -17.93 19.13
CA ALA A 105 -4.71 -19.17 19.54
C ALA A 105 -3.64 -18.94 20.62
N TYR A 106 -3.51 -19.89 21.54
CA TYR A 106 -2.54 -19.88 22.64
C TYR A 106 -1.90 -21.27 22.81
N TYR A 107 -0.59 -21.31 23.00
CA TYR A 107 0.14 -22.51 23.41
C TYR A 107 0.24 -22.57 24.94
N VAL A 108 -0.16 -23.69 25.54
CA VAL A 108 0.06 -23.94 26.98
C VAL A 108 1.41 -24.62 27.15
N ASN A 109 2.40 -23.90 27.66
CA ASN A 109 3.72 -24.48 27.87
C ASN A 109 3.67 -25.55 28.98
N PRO A 110 4.04 -26.82 28.72
CA PRO A 110 3.93 -27.86 29.72
C PRO A 110 4.91 -27.71 30.90
N ALA A 111 5.90 -26.82 30.82
CA ALA A 111 6.86 -26.58 31.90
C ALA A 111 6.29 -25.70 33.03
N ASP A 112 5.47 -24.71 32.71
CA ASP A 112 4.98 -23.69 33.66
C ASP A 112 3.45 -23.45 33.59
N LEU A 113 2.78 -24.10 32.64
CA LEU A 113 1.36 -23.95 32.30
C LEU A 113 0.96 -22.54 31.84
N SER A 114 1.94 -21.69 31.52
CA SER A 114 1.68 -20.33 31.03
C SER A 114 1.08 -20.37 29.62
N LEU A 115 0.16 -19.45 29.34
CA LEU A 115 -0.43 -19.29 28.01
C LEU A 115 0.41 -18.34 27.17
N TYR A 116 0.91 -18.82 26.04
CA TYR A 116 1.67 -18.01 25.08
C TYR A 116 0.85 -17.78 23.82
N TYR A 117 0.63 -16.52 23.48
CA TYR A 117 -0.16 -16.15 22.31
C TYR A 117 0.55 -16.57 21.01
N LEU A 118 -0.20 -17.15 20.07
CA LEU A 118 0.27 -17.64 18.77
C LEU A 118 -0.32 -16.85 17.58
N GLY A 119 -1.03 -15.75 17.83
CA GLY A 119 -1.88 -15.15 16.79
C GLY A 119 -1.14 -14.35 15.71
N ARG A 120 0.10 -13.91 15.94
CA ARG A 120 0.93 -13.25 14.91
C ARG A 120 2.14 -14.13 14.57
N PRO A 121 2.67 -14.05 13.33
CA PRO A 121 3.89 -14.75 12.94
C PRO A 121 5.05 -14.52 13.91
N ASP A 122 5.28 -13.27 14.34
CA ASP A 122 6.35 -12.93 15.29
C ASP A 122 6.13 -13.50 16.69
N ASP A 123 4.87 -13.62 17.12
CA ASP A 123 4.53 -14.23 18.41
C ASP A 123 4.82 -15.73 18.39
N ALA A 124 4.35 -16.41 17.34
CA ALA A 124 4.62 -17.82 17.14
C ALA A 124 6.12 -18.10 17.01
N PHE A 125 6.86 -17.28 16.25
CA PHE A 125 8.31 -17.39 16.12
C PHE A 125 9.04 -17.22 17.45
N ARG A 126 8.64 -16.22 18.26
CA ARG A 126 9.20 -16.01 19.60
C ARG A 126 8.92 -17.20 20.53
N VAL A 127 7.72 -17.77 20.48
CA VAL A 127 7.36 -18.99 21.22
C VAL A 127 8.24 -20.16 20.80
N MET A 128 8.38 -20.41 19.49
CA MET A 128 9.23 -21.47 18.96
C MET A 128 10.70 -21.29 19.37
N ARG A 129 11.24 -20.07 19.27
CA ARG A 129 12.63 -19.76 19.61
C ARG A 129 12.93 -19.87 21.10
N ASN A 130 12.03 -19.38 21.97
CA ASN A 130 12.30 -19.28 23.40
C ASN A 130 11.92 -20.55 24.18
N LEU A 131 10.90 -21.28 23.72
CA LEU A 131 10.37 -22.45 24.42
C LEU A 131 10.68 -23.77 23.70
N GLY A 132 11.17 -23.70 22.46
CA GLY A 132 11.51 -24.87 21.66
C GLY A 132 12.67 -25.65 22.28
N LEU A 133 12.49 -26.96 22.42
CA LEU A 133 13.56 -27.85 22.87
C LEU A 133 14.33 -28.39 21.66
N GLY A 134 15.67 -28.29 21.70
CA GLY A 134 16.51 -28.92 20.70
C GLY A 134 16.33 -30.45 20.67
N ILE A 135 16.23 -31.03 19.48
CA ILE A 135 16.12 -32.48 19.28
C ILE A 135 17.01 -32.95 18.12
N SER A 136 17.68 -34.09 18.29
CA SER A 136 18.48 -34.73 17.24
C SER A 136 17.60 -35.38 16.18
N ASN A 137 18.14 -35.65 15.00
CA ASN A 137 17.41 -36.35 13.93
C ASN A 137 17.02 -37.77 14.35
N LYS A 138 17.89 -38.44 15.10
CA LYS A 138 17.66 -39.78 15.65
C LYS A 138 16.47 -39.76 16.61
N ASP A 139 16.51 -38.91 17.63
CA ASP A 139 15.47 -38.79 18.63
C ASP A 139 14.14 -38.37 17.98
N LEU A 140 14.17 -37.35 17.11
CA LEU A 140 12.97 -36.92 16.41
C LEU A 140 12.31 -38.08 15.67
N SER A 141 13.10 -38.93 14.99
CA SER A 141 12.65 -40.08 14.21
C SER A 141 11.85 -41.11 15.03
N GLU A 142 12.10 -41.22 16.34
CA GLU A 142 11.40 -42.13 17.26
C GLU A 142 9.96 -41.67 17.57
N ILE A 143 9.61 -40.42 17.28
CA ILE A 143 8.25 -39.89 17.47
C ILE A 143 7.47 -40.06 16.17
N ALA A 144 6.40 -40.83 16.17
CA ALA A 144 5.56 -41.01 14.98
C ALA A 144 5.13 -39.67 14.36
N MET A 145 5.35 -39.49 13.06
CA MET A 145 4.97 -38.27 12.37
C MET A 145 3.47 -38.28 12.09
N ALA A 146 2.79 -37.19 12.42
CA ALA A 146 1.41 -36.98 12.01
C ALA A 146 1.36 -36.91 10.49
N GLU A 147 0.25 -37.40 9.91
CA GLU A 147 0.05 -37.38 8.47
C GLU A 147 0.30 -35.97 7.94
N ARG A 148 1.34 -35.84 7.10
CA ARG A 148 1.76 -34.56 6.57
C ARG A 148 0.63 -34.06 5.68
N VAL A 149 0.14 -32.84 5.92
CA VAL A 149 -0.67 -32.15 4.91
C VAL A 149 0.27 -31.94 3.72
N VAL A 150 0.21 -32.83 2.73
CA VAL A 150 1.02 -32.70 1.52
C VAL A 150 0.40 -31.55 0.73
N LEU A 151 1.02 -30.38 0.86
CA LEU A 151 0.71 -29.19 0.08
C LEU A 151 1.09 -29.45 -1.39
N GLU A 152 0.24 -30.16 -2.14
CA GLU A 152 0.32 -30.13 -3.59
C GLU A 152 -0.25 -28.79 -4.07
N THR A 153 0.64 -27.95 -4.57
CA THR A 153 0.33 -26.64 -5.14
C THR A 153 -0.44 -26.84 -6.44
N VAL A 154 -1.68 -26.35 -6.49
CA VAL A 154 -2.36 -26.16 -7.78
C VAL A 154 -2.35 -24.69 -8.12
N VAL A 155 -1.50 -24.38 -9.10
CA VAL A 155 -1.34 -23.05 -9.67
C VAL A 155 -2.57 -22.72 -10.51
N ALA A 156 -3.15 -21.53 -10.32
CA ALA A 156 -4.16 -21.02 -11.24
C ALA A 156 -3.53 -20.83 -12.64
N PRO A 157 -4.23 -21.13 -13.75
CA PRO A 157 -3.65 -21.01 -15.08
C PRO A 157 -3.20 -19.55 -15.35
N VAL A 158 -1.89 -19.32 -15.34
CA VAL A 158 -1.28 -18.06 -15.74
C VAL A 158 -1.40 -17.99 -17.27
N LYS A 159 -2.24 -17.09 -17.80
CA LYS A 159 -2.23 -16.76 -19.23
C LYS A 159 -0.98 -15.94 -19.55
N SER A 160 -0.38 -16.18 -20.71
CA SER A 160 0.90 -15.62 -21.19
C SER A 160 0.96 -14.11 -21.36
N ASN A 161 -0.08 -13.37 -20.97
CA ASN A 161 -0.24 -11.95 -21.31
C ASN A 161 -0.11 -11.03 -20.09
N GLY A 162 0.33 -11.53 -18.93
CA GLY A 162 0.60 -10.72 -17.74
C GLY A 162 -0.62 -10.24 -16.94
N GLU A 163 -1.83 -10.27 -17.52
CA GLU A 163 -3.08 -10.01 -16.81
C GLU A 163 -3.79 -11.33 -16.44
N ASN A 164 -3.90 -11.60 -15.14
CA ASN A 164 -4.69 -12.71 -14.62
C ASN A 164 -6.11 -12.19 -14.32
N PRO A 165 -7.16 -12.67 -15.03
CA PRO A 165 -8.54 -12.27 -14.76
C PRO A 165 -8.94 -12.45 -13.29
N PHE A 166 -8.36 -13.45 -12.62
CA PHE A 166 -8.58 -13.71 -11.21
C PHE A 166 -8.00 -12.62 -10.30
N SER A 167 -6.89 -11.97 -10.68
CA SER A 167 -6.36 -10.80 -9.94
C SER A 167 -7.37 -9.66 -9.95
N ALA A 168 -7.95 -9.33 -11.11
CA ALA A 168 -8.95 -8.27 -11.22
C ALA A 168 -10.22 -8.57 -10.42
N GLU A 169 -10.66 -9.84 -10.38
CA GLU A 169 -11.77 -10.27 -9.53
C GLU A 169 -11.47 -10.05 -8.04
N ILE A 170 -10.24 -10.37 -7.58
CA ILE A 170 -9.81 -10.14 -6.20
C ILE A 170 -9.77 -8.62 -5.89
N GLU A 171 -9.23 -7.81 -6.79
CA GLU A 171 -9.20 -6.34 -6.65
C GLU A 171 -10.59 -5.76 -6.41
N GLN A 172 -11.57 -6.13 -7.25
CA GLN A 172 -12.95 -5.65 -7.15
C GLN A 172 -13.65 -6.14 -5.89
N GLU A 173 -13.42 -7.38 -5.48
CA GLU A 173 -14.05 -7.93 -4.29
C GLU A 173 -13.45 -7.36 -3.00
N ILE A 174 -12.14 -7.04 -2.97
CA ILE A 174 -11.54 -6.24 -1.88
C ILE A 174 -12.18 -4.86 -1.82
N HIS A 175 -12.28 -4.14 -2.95
CA HIS A 175 -12.90 -2.81 -3.01
C HIS A 175 -14.33 -2.82 -2.43
N LYS A 176 -15.14 -3.78 -2.89
CA LYS A 176 -16.51 -3.98 -2.41
C LYS A 176 -16.57 -4.27 -0.91
N GLN A 177 -15.72 -5.16 -0.39
CA GLN A 177 -15.73 -5.50 1.03
C GLN A 177 -15.21 -4.35 1.92
N VAL A 178 -14.21 -3.59 1.46
CA VAL A 178 -13.76 -2.35 2.12
C VAL A 178 -14.91 -1.35 2.19
N ASN A 179 -15.61 -1.11 1.09
CA ASN A 179 -16.76 -0.20 1.06
C ASN A 179 -17.92 -0.66 1.94
N ASN A 180 -18.21 -1.96 1.96
CA ASN A 180 -19.18 -2.52 2.91
C ASN A 180 -18.77 -2.25 4.36
N SER A 181 -17.48 -2.37 4.69
CA SER A 181 -16.95 -2.08 6.03
C SER A 181 -17.05 -0.59 6.37
N ARG A 182 -16.68 0.30 5.43
CA ARG A 182 -16.77 1.76 5.58
C ARG A 182 -18.20 2.22 5.81
N VAL A 183 -19.15 1.76 5.00
CA VAL A 183 -20.57 2.12 5.13
C VAL A 183 -21.13 1.64 6.47
N LYS A 184 -20.79 0.42 6.93
CA LYS A 184 -21.19 -0.07 8.26
C LYS A 184 -20.63 0.80 9.40
N ALA A 185 -19.46 1.39 9.20
CA ALA A 185 -18.83 2.31 10.14
C ALA A 185 -19.30 3.77 9.99
N GLY A 186 -20.30 4.05 9.14
CA GLY A 186 -20.82 5.40 8.91
C GLY A 186 -19.94 6.28 8.00
N GLN A 187 -18.96 5.69 7.32
CA GLN A 187 -18.08 6.39 6.37
C GLN A 187 -18.63 6.32 4.94
N LYS A 188 -18.24 7.29 4.11
CA LYS A 188 -18.56 7.27 2.67
C LYS A 188 -17.81 6.14 1.97
N ALA A 189 -18.47 5.52 0.99
CA ALA A 189 -17.81 4.58 0.10
C ALA A 189 -16.71 5.28 -0.70
N LEU A 190 -15.59 4.59 -0.88
CA LEU A 190 -14.49 4.98 -1.75
C LEU A 190 -14.88 4.75 -3.21
N ILE A 191 -14.38 5.59 -4.08
CA ILE A 191 -14.53 5.50 -5.53
C ILE A 191 -13.39 4.64 -6.07
N TRP A 192 -13.71 3.68 -6.95
CA TRP A 192 -12.69 2.89 -7.63
C TRP A 192 -11.88 3.76 -8.61
N ASP A 193 -10.57 3.75 -8.45
CA ASP A 193 -9.64 4.50 -9.30
C ASP A 193 -8.76 3.53 -10.11
N ALA A 194 -9.00 3.50 -11.41
CA ALA A 194 -8.34 2.56 -12.30
C ALA A 194 -6.86 2.90 -12.57
N ASP A 195 -6.48 4.17 -12.50
CA ASP A 195 -5.10 4.60 -12.70
C ASP A 195 -4.28 4.35 -11.42
N LEU A 196 -4.87 4.62 -10.26
CA LEU A 196 -4.29 4.24 -8.98
C LEU A 196 -4.12 2.72 -8.87
N ALA A 197 -5.10 1.93 -9.31
CA ALA A 197 -4.99 0.47 -9.35
C ALA A 197 -3.83 -0.02 -10.23
N LYS A 198 -3.53 0.65 -11.35
CA LYS A 198 -2.34 0.31 -12.17
C LYS A 198 -1.04 0.55 -11.41
N ILE A 199 -0.97 1.63 -10.62
CA ILE A 199 0.20 1.96 -9.79
C ILE A 199 0.37 0.89 -8.70
N ALA A 200 -0.70 0.58 -7.97
CA ALA A 200 -0.72 -0.48 -6.97
C ALA A 200 -0.32 -1.85 -7.54
N ARG A 201 -0.77 -2.21 -8.75
CA ARG A 201 -0.40 -3.48 -9.41
C ARG A 201 1.08 -3.57 -9.70
N ARG A 202 1.70 -2.47 -10.16
CA ARG A 202 3.15 -2.42 -10.41
C ARG A 202 3.93 -2.70 -9.13
N HIS A 203 3.49 -2.14 -8.00
CA HIS A 203 4.11 -2.42 -6.70
C HIS A 203 3.97 -3.89 -6.28
N SER A 204 2.77 -4.47 -6.41
CA SER A 204 2.54 -5.89 -6.13
C SER A 204 3.37 -6.83 -7.02
N GLN A 205 3.54 -6.48 -8.30
CA GLN A 205 4.41 -7.20 -9.23
C GLN A 205 5.88 -7.09 -8.83
N ASP A 206 6.31 -5.90 -8.45
CA ASP A 206 7.69 -5.63 -8.04
C ASP A 206 8.08 -6.37 -6.76
N MET A 207 7.21 -6.38 -5.75
CA MET A 207 7.35 -7.19 -4.53
C MET A 207 7.56 -8.67 -4.86
N ALA A 208 6.80 -9.19 -5.81
CA ALA A 208 6.92 -10.58 -6.23
C ALA A 208 8.19 -10.86 -7.04
N LEU A 209 8.60 -9.94 -7.91
CA LEU A 209 9.78 -10.09 -8.77
C LEU A 209 11.08 -10.00 -7.97
N ARG A 210 11.13 -9.12 -6.97
CA ARG A 210 12.32 -8.88 -6.14
C ARG A 210 12.26 -9.54 -4.75
N ASP A 211 11.27 -10.39 -4.52
CA ASP A 211 11.07 -11.21 -3.32
C ASP A 211 11.14 -10.41 -2.00
N TYR A 212 10.34 -9.34 -1.90
CA TYR A 212 10.22 -8.52 -0.70
C TYR A 212 8.76 -8.20 -0.36
N PHE A 213 8.51 -7.71 0.85
CA PHE A 213 7.16 -7.30 1.29
C PHE A 213 7.26 -6.07 2.20
N SER A 214 7.11 -4.88 1.60
CA SER A 214 7.31 -3.58 2.26
C SER A 214 6.60 -2.47 1.47
N ASN A 215 6.15 -1.41 2.18
CA ASN A 215 5.58 -0.21 1.55
C ASN A 215 6.63 0.55 0.74
N GLU A 216 7.89 0.44 1.16
CA GLU A 216 9.07 1.02 0.50
C GLU A 216 9.80 -0.07 -0.26
N ASP A 217 10.10 0.18 -1.53
CA ASP A 217 10.86 -0.74 -2.35
C ASP A 217 12.36 -0.75 -1.99
N PRO A 218 13.15 -1.77 -2.41
CA PRO A 218 14.59 -1.81 -2.10
C PRO A 218 15.45 -0.64 -2.61
N SER A 219 14.90 0.27 -3.44
CA SER A 219 15.57 1.50 -3.88
C SER A 219 15.20 2.73 -3.03
N GLY A 220 14.28 2.57 -2.08
CA GLY A 220 13.76 3.62 -1.22
C GLY A 220 12.52 4.33 -1.75
N CYS A 221 11.85 3.77 -2.77
CA CYS A 221 10.65 4.38 -3.34
C CYS A 221 9.40 3.87 -2.61
N ASP A 222 8.75 4.77 -1.86
CA ASP A 222 7.48 4.54 -1.16
C ASP A 222 6.26 4.89 -2.06
N THR A 223 5.05 4.87 -1.48
CA THR A 223 3.80 5.18 -2.18
C THR A 223 3.85 6.58 -2.79
N ALA A 224 4.37 7.58 -2.08
CA ALA A 224 4.46 8.95 -2.59
C ALA A 224 5.37 9.01 -3.82
N CYS A 225 6.55 8.39 -3.75
CA CYS A 225 7.47 8.27 -4.88
C CYS A 225 6.84 7.53 -6.08
N ARG A 226 6.04 6.48 -5.86
CA ARG A 226 5.34 5.75 -6.93
C ARG A 226 4.26 6.59 -7.61
N LEU A 227 3.47 7.33 -6.84
CA LEU A 227 2.45 8.24 -7.35
C LEU A 227 3.08 9.39 -8.16
N GLU A 228 4.19 9.96 -7.67
CA GLU A 228 4.94 11.01 -8.36
C GLU A 228 5.50 10.51 -9.71
N LYS A 229 6.15 9.34 -9.74
CA LYS A 229 6.65 8.73 -10.99
C LYS A 229 5.54 8.43 -12.00
N ALA A 230 4.31 8.21 -11.52
CA ALA A 230 3.13 7.99 -12.35
C ALA A 230 2.42 9.30 -12.74
N GLU A 231 2.91 10.46 -12.29
CA GLU A 231 2.29 11.77 -12.48
C GLU A 231 0.83 11.81 -11.95
N TYR A 232 0.54 10.99 -10.93
CA TYR A 232 -0.76 10.97 -10.25
C TYR A 232 -0.80 12.09 -9.21
N LEU A 233 -1.78 12.98 -9.30
CA LEU A 233 -1.86 14.20 -8.49
C LEU A 233 -2.85 14.01 -7.34
N TYR A 234 -2.41 14.23 -6.12
CA TYR A 234 -3.18 13.96 -4.91
C TYR A 234 -2.88 14.96 -3.79
N LYS A 235 -3.85 15.17 -2.90
CA LYS A 235 -3.73 15.96 -1.66
C LYS A 235 -3.25 15.09 -0.50
N LYS A 236 -3.71 13.84 -0.46
CA LYS A 236 -3.38 12.85 0.58
C LYS A 236 -3.31 11.45 0.00
N ALA A 237 -2.40 10.62 0.50
CA ALA A 237 -2.28 9.22 0.11
C ALA A 237 -1.89 8.34 1.30
N THR A 238 -2.31 7.09 1.27
CA THR A 238 -1.88 6.04 2.21
C THR A 238 -1.94 4.68 1.51
N GLU A 239 -1.23 3.71 2.07
CA GLU A 239 -1.12 2.36 1.51
C GLU A 239 -1.30 1.30 2.60
N GLY A 240 -2.01 0.23 2.24
CA GLY A 240 -2.05 -1.01 3.00
C GLY A 240 -1.58 -2.20 2.17
N LEU A 241 -0.66 -3.01 2.71
CA LEU A 241 -0.18 -4.21 2.06
C LEU A 241 -0.73 -5.49 2.69
N ALA A 242 -0.99 -6.48 1.85
CA ALA A 242 -1.30 -7.84 2.29
C ALA A 242 -0.59 -8.86 1.39
N ASN A 243 -0.25 -10.00 1.99
CA ASN A 243 0.25 -11.16 1.26
C ASN A 243 -0.57 -12.41 1.60
N GLY A 244 -0.49 -13.42 0.77
CA GLY A 244 -1.23 -14.65 0.97
C GLY A 244 -0.91 -15.71 -0.06
N TYR A 245 -1.79 -16.70 -0.17
CA TYR A 245 -1.63 -17.81 -1.10
C TYR A 245 -2.99 -18.20 -1.71
N THR A 246 -2.99 -18.63 -2.97
CA THR A 246 -4.19 -19.07 -3.71
C THR A 246 -4.55 -20.55 -3.50
N TYR A 247 -3.80 -21.31 -2.68
CA TYR A 247 -3.84 -22.78 -2.69
C TYR A 247 -5.19 -23.40 -2.33
N ARG A 248 -5.38 -24.62 -2.86
CA ARG A 248 -6.37 -25.63 -2.45
C ARG A 248 -5.79 -26.54 -1.36
N TYR A 249 -6.63 -27.07 -0.49
CA TYR A 249 -6.25 -28.09 0.48
C TYR A 249 -6.52 -29.48 -0.07
N LYS A 250 -5.50 -30.35 -0.19
CA LYS A 250 -5.72 -31.79 -0.42
C LYS A 250 -5.83 -32.48 0.94
N TYR A 251 -7.03 -32.99 1.26
CA TYR A 251 -7.31 -33.76 2.46
C TYR A 251 -6.75 -35.19 2.30
N SER A 252 -6.52 -35.84 3.45
CA SER A 252 -5.96 -37.21 3.53
C SER A 252 -6.82 -38.27 2.84
N ASP A 253 -8.12 -38.03 2.70
CA ASP A 253 -9.06 -38.89 1.98
C ASP A 253 -9.07 -38.64 0.46
N GLY A 254 -8.13 -37.85 -0.06
CA GLY A 254 -8.02 -37.53 -1.48
C GLY A 254 -8.96 -36.41 -1.94
N ARG A 255 -9.82 -35.85 -1.07
CA ARG A 255 -10.60 -34.66 -1.41
C ARG A 255 -9.68 -33.48 -1.62
N ILE A 256 -9.99 -32.64 -2.59
CA ILE A 256 -9.32 -31.35 -2.81
C ILE A 256 -10.35 -30.27 -2.49
N SER A 257 -10.03 -29.33 -1.61
CA SER A 257 -10.88 -28.16 -1.37
C SER A 257 -11.03 -27.37 -2.66
N GLY A 258 -12.15 -26.67 -2.82
CA GLY A 258 -12.28 -25.68 -3.88
C GLY A 258 -11.12 -24.68 -3.85
N GLN A 259 -10.77 -24.13 -5.01
CA GLN A 259 -9.93 -22.93 -5.08
C GLN A 259 -10.63 -21.84 -4.27
N LYS A 260 -9.90 -21.14 -3.40
CA LYS A 260 -10.47 -19.99 -2.70
C LYS A 260 -11.04 -19.04 -3.75
N THR A 261 -12.29 -18.65 -3.58
CA THR A 261 -12.93 -17.62 -4.40
C THR A 261 -12.26 -16.28 -4.15
N ALA A 262 -12.43 -15.33 -5.07
CA ALA A 262 -11.98 -13.96 -4.89
C ALA A 262 -12.52 -13.36 -3.57
N ALA A 263 -13.76 -13.70 -3.19
CA ALA A 263 -14.39 -13.26 -1.96
C ALA A 263 -13.73 -13.80 -0.69
N GLU A 264 -13.34 -15.07 -0.68
CA GLU A 264 -12.62 -15.67 0.44
C GLU A 264 -11.21 -15.10 0.58
N ILE A 265 -10.55 -14.80 -0.55
CA ILE A 265 -9.25 -14.13 -0.54
C ILE A 265 -9.41 -12.71 0.00
N ALA A 266 -10.34 -11.92 -0.54
CA ALA A 266 -10.61 -10.56 -0.10
C ALA A 266 -10.95 -10.47 1.40
N ALA A 267 -11.79 -11.38 1.90
CA ALA A 267 -12.12 -11.44 3.32
C ALA A 267 -10.89 -11.76 4.19
N SER A 268 -10.01 -12.66 3.72
CA SER A 268 -8.75 -12.96 4.42
C SER A 268 -7.84 -11.73 4.44
N VAL A 269 -7.76 -10.97 3.35
CA VAL A 269 -6.89 -9.79 3.19
C VAL A 269 -7.28 -8.67 4.14
N ILE A 270 -8.58 -8.39 4.26
CA ILE A 270 -9.08 -7.36 5.18
C ILE A 270 -8.71 -7.66 6.63
N GLU A 271 -8.58 -8.93 7.01
CA GLU A 271 -8.11 -9.34 8.34
C GLU A 271 -6.60 -9.27 8.53
N LEU A 272 -5.82 -9.28 7.44
CA LEU A 272 -4.35 -9.26 7.50
C LEU A 272 -3.76 -7.85 7.66
N TRP A 273 -4.52 -6.80 7.34
CA TRP A 273 -4.06 -5.43 7.56
C TRP A 273 -3.91 -5.15 9.07
N GLN A 274 -2.67 -4.94 9.50
CA GLN A 274 -2.30 -4.79 10.91
C GLN A 274 -2.97 -3.59 11.58
N ASP A 275 -3.06 -2.47 10.86
CA ASP A 275 -3.86 -1.31 11.22
C ASP A 275 -4.95 -1.14 10.15
N LYS A 276 -6.22 -1.18 10.56
CA LYS A 276 -7.36 -0.97 9.66
C LYS A 276 -7.86 0.48 9.69
N ASN A 277 -7.31 1.34 10.54
CA ASN A 277 -7.79 2.71 10.74
C ASN A 277 -7.66 3.54 9.46
N PHE A 278 -6.62 3.31 8.66
CA PHE A 278 -6.43 4.01 7.38
C PHE A 278 -7.62 3.79 6.42
N LEU A 279 -8.31 2.65 6.50
CA LEU A 279 -9.50 2.37 5.71
C LEU A 279 -10.70 3.24 6.07
N TYR A 280 -10.67 3.96 7.20
CA TYR A 280 -11.76 4.80 7.70
C TYR A 280 -11.38 6.27 7.73
N ASP A 281 -10.25 6.64 7.14
CA ASP A 281 -9.90 8.04 6.94
C ASP A 281 -10.98 8.69 6.05
N LYS A 282 -11.55 9.78 6.58
CA LYS A 282 -12.65 10.53 5.98
C LYS A 282 -12.20 11.43 4.82
N ASP A 283 -10.92 11.77 4.78
CA ASP A 283 -10.36 12.65 3.77
C ASP A 283 -10.07 11.86 2.48
N LEU A 284 -9.89 10.54 2.59
CA LEU A 284 -9.62 9.67 1.45
C LEU A 284 -10.91 9.28 0.74
N THR A 285 -10.92 9.47 -0.58
CA THR A 285 -12.10 9.35 -1.44
C THR A 285 -11.95 8.29 -2.52
N ASN A 286 -10.71 8.01 -2.96
CA ASN A 286 -10.41 7.07 -4.04
C ASN A 286 -9.64 5.85 -3.52
N GLN A 287 -9.82 4.70 -4.20
CA GLN A 287 -9.13 3.45 -3.91
C GLN A 287 -8.64 2.78 -5.20
N GLY A 288 -7.37 2.40 -5.22
CA GLY A 288 -6.78 1.55 -6.24
C GLY A 288 -6.16 0.32 -5.59
N ILE A 289 -6.61 -0.86 -6.00
CA ILE A 289 -6.06 -2.12 -5.49
C ILE A 289 -5.32 -2.82 -6.63
N GLY A 290 -4.14 -3.34 -6.31
CA GLY A 290 -3.34 -4.10 -7.25
C GLY A 290 -2.95 -5.47 -6.71
N VAL A 291 -3.29 -6.51 -7.46
CA VAL A 291 -3.05 -7.91 -7.05
C VAL A 291 -2.08 -8.59 -8.02
N ASN A 292 -0.98 -9.12 -7.49
CA ASN A 292 -0.09 -10.00 -8.23
C ASN A 292 -0.13 -11.42 -7.66
N ILE A 293 -0.26 -12.40 -8.55
CA ILE A 293 -0.24 -13.83 -8.22
C ILE A 293 0.94 -14.45 -8.97
N THR A 294 1.88 -15.01 -8.21
CA THR A 294 3.06 -15.68 -8.78
C THR A 294 2.71 -17.07 -9.29
N ALA A 295 3.61 -17.65 -10.09
CA ALA A 295 3.47 -19.03 -10.58
C ALA A 295 3.48 -20.09 -9.47
N ASP A 296 4.01 -19.78 -8.28
CA ASP A 296 3.91 -20.68 -7.14
C ASP A 296 2.63 -20.47 -6.33
N GLY A 297 1.78 -19.50 -6.67
CA GLY A 297 0.52 -19.23 -5.98
C GLY A 297 0.62 -18.27 -4.80
N ARG A 298 1.79 -17.66 -4.53
CA ARG A 298 1.87 -16.48 -3.64
C ARG A 298 1.08 -15.32 -4.21
N ILE A 299 0.38 -14.60 -3.33
CA ILE A 299 -0.39 -13.40 -3.63
C ILE A 299 0.28 -12.21 -2.94
N TYR A 300 0.46 -11.12 -3.68
CA TYR A 300 0.90 -9.82 -3.20
C TYR A 300 -0.18 -8.78 -3.54
N ILE A 301 -0.56 -7.98 -2.57
CA ILE A 301 -1.67 -7.03 -2.67
C ILE A 301 -1.23 -5.69 -2.13
N THR A 302 -1.44 -4.67 -2.95
CA THR A 302 -1.25 -3.27 -2.63
C THR A 302 -2.61 -2.59 -2.66
N ASN A 303 -2.97 -1.87 -1.61
CA ASN A 303 -4.20 -1.11 -1.51
C ASN A 303 -3.86 0.35 -1.26
N ASP A 304 -3.89 1.15 -2.32
CA ASP A 304 -3.66 2.58 -2.27
C ASP A 304 -4.98 3.31 -2.09
N LEU A 305 -5.01 4.24 -1.14
CA LEU A 305 -6.12 5.16 -0.92
C LEU A 305 -5.64 6.59 -1.08
N THR A 306 -6.38 7.40 -1.83
CA THR A 306 -6.00 8.80 -2.08
C THR A 306 -7.16 9.76 -1.91
N ASP A 307 -6.85 10.99 -1.53
CA ASP A 307 -7.65 12.17 -1.87
C ASP A 307 -7.02 12.79 -3.13
N PRO A 308 -7.61 12.62 -4.32
CA PRO A 308 -7.02 13.14 -5.56
C PRO A 308 -7.07 14.67 -5.58
N LEU A 309 -6.21 15.30 -6.38
CA LEU A 309 -6.17 16.76 -6.47
C LEU A 309 -7.51 17.34 -6.98
N VAL A 310 -8.11 16.63 -7.93
CA VAL A 310 -9.45 16.87 -8.47
C VAL A 310 -10.16 15.53 -8.61
N THR A 311 -11.48 15.51 -8.51
CA THR A 311 -12.29 14.31 -8.76
C THR A 311 -12.24 13.91 -10.24
N LEU A 312 -12.63 12.66 -10.56
CA LEU A 312 -12.67 12.18 -11.94
C LEU A 312 -13.61 13.02 -12.84
N GLU A 313 -14.72 13.52 -12.31
CA GLU A 313 -15.65 14.38 -13.05
C GLU A 313 -14.99 15.74 -13.37
N GLU A 314 -14.35 16.34 -12.38
CA GLU A 314 -13.63 17.60 -12.51
C GLU A 314 -12.43 17.48 -13.46
N GLU A 315 -11.66 16.39 -13.36
CA GLU A 315 -10.58 16.05 -14.29
C GLU A 315 -11.11 15.99 -15.73
N ASN A 316 -12.22 15.29 -15.97
CA ASN A 316 -12.80 15.20 -17.30
C ASN A 316 -13.23 16.57 -17.84
N GLU A 317 -13.82 17.43 -17.03
CA GLU A 317 -14.20 18.79 -17.44
C GLU A 317 -12.96 19.63 -17.80
N LEU A 318 -11.95 19.67 -16.91
CA LEU A 318 -10.71 20.41 -17.12
C LEU A 318 -9.94 19.91 -18.35
N LYS A 319 -9.86 18.59 -18.53
CA LYS A 319 -9.20 17.94 -19.67
C LYS A 319 -9.92 18.28 -20.97
N ASN A 320 -11.23 18.10 -21.04
CA ASN A 320 -12.01 18.41 -22.24
C ASN A 320 -11.88 19.89 -22.61
N PHE A 321 -11.97 20.78 -21.62
CA PHE A 321 -11.82 22.21 -21.84
C PHE A 321 -10.43 22.58 -22.37
N SER A 322 -9.37 22.18 -21.65
CA SER A 322 -8.00 22.55 -21.99
C SER A 322 -7.53 21.95 -23.32
N VAL A 323 -7.93 20.71 -23.63
CA VAL A 323 -7.63 20.08 -24.92
C VAL A 323 -8.41 20.74 -26.05
N ALA A 324 -9.68 21.12 -25.86
CA ALA A 324 -10.42 21.86 -26.88
C ALA A 324 -9.83 23.25 -27.14
N LEU A 325 -9.30 23.89 -26.09
CA LEU A 325 -8.70 25.22 -26.15
C LEU A 325 -7.36 25.21 -26.92
N ALA A 326 -6.42 24.32 -26.57
CA ALA A 326 -5.06 24.31 -27.11
C ALA A 326 -4.81 23.23 -28.18
N GLY A 327 -5.70 22.25 -28.33
CA GLY A 327 -5.50 21.07 -29.19
C GLY A 327 -5.54 21.35 -30.70
N LYS A 328 -5.84 22.58 -31.12
CA LYS A 328 -5.80 22.98 -32.55
C LYS A 328 -4.39 23.13 -33.10
N THR A 329 -3.40 23.33 -32.24
CA THR A 329 -1.99 23.43 -32.63
C THR A 329 -1.22 22.17 -32.22
N ALA A 330 -0.25 21.77 -33.04
CA ALA A 330 0.71 20.72 -32.68
C ALA A 330 1.93 21.29 -31.95
N ASP A 331 2.18 22.60 -32.04
CA ASP A 331 3.34 23.26 -31.45
C ASP A 331 3.19 23.36 -29.92
N THR A 332 4.13 22.77 -29.19
CA THR A 332 4.09 22.72 -27.73
C THR A 332 4.17 24.11 -27.10
N ARG A 333 5.01 25.01 -27.60
CA ARG A 333 5.15 26.36 -27.04
C ARG A 333 3.86 27.17 -27.22
N GLU A 334 3.23 27.03 -28.37
CA GLU A 334 1.95 27.64 -28.67
C GLU A 334 0.83 27.10 -27.77
N LYS A 335 0.81 25.78 -27.48
CA LYS A 335 -0.11 25.23 -26.47
C LYS A 335 0.11 25.89 -25.11
N VAL A 336 1.36 25.98 -24.64
CA VAL A 336 1.68 26.63 -23.36
C VAL A 336 1.20 28.09 -23.37
N ARG A 337 1.40 28.83 -24.48
CA ARG A 337 0.93 30.22 -24.64
C ARG A 337 -0.58 30.33 -24.52
N ILE A 338 -1.34 29.53 -25.29
CA ILE A 338 -2.81 29.56 -25.31
C ILE A 338 -3.38 29.27 -23.92
N LEU A 339 -2.86 28.25 -23.24
CA LEU A 339 -3.32 27.88 -21.89
C LEU A 339 -2.99 28.97 -20.86
N HIS A 340 -1.78 29.53 -20.92
CA HIS A 340 -1.33 30.62 -20.05
C HIS A 340 -2.19 31.87 -20.24
N GLU A 341 -2.34 32.35 -21.47
CA GLU A 341 -3.10 33.56 -21.79
C GLU A 341 -4.55 33.45 -21.33
N TRP A 342 -5.16 32.27 -21.52
CA TRP A 342 -6.51 32.04 -21.05
C TRP A 342 -6.60 32.16 -19.53
N ILE A 343 -5.70 31.54 -18.76
CA ILE A 343 -5.70 31.65 -17.30
C ILE A 343 -5.50 33.12 -16.87
N THR A 344 -4.50 33.80 -17.42
CA THR A 344 -4.18 35.19 -17.02
C THR A 344 -5.30 36.18 -17.34
N ALA A 345 -6.05 35.95 -18.42
CA ALA A 345 -7.13 36.83 -18.83
C ALA A 345 -8.48 36.52 -18.18
N ASN A 346 -8.67 35.31 -17.64
CA ASN A 346 -9.99 34.85 -17.18
C ASN A 346 -10.08 34.61 -15.68
N ILE A 347 -8.98 34.69 -14.93
CA ILE A 347 -8.98 34.43 -13.49
C ILE A 347 -8.59 35.71 -12.76
N SER A 348 -9.36 36.04 -11.72
CA SER A 348 -9.10 37.16 -10.83
C SER A 348 -8.38 36.72 -9.56
N TYR A 349 -7.43 37.51 -9.07
CA TYR A 349 -6.76 37.18 -7.81
C TYR A 349 -7.68 37.50 -6.62
N ASP A 350 -7.81 36.59 -5.65
CA ASP A 350 -8.62 36.81 -4.45
C ASP A 350 -7.90 37.68 -3.41
N ILE A 351 -7.56 38.91 -3.81
CA ILE A 351 -6.77 39.82 -2.97
C ILE A 351 -7.52 40.24 -1.70
N GLU A 352 -8.84 40.42 -1.78
CA GLU A 352 -9.64 40.89 -0.65
C GLU A 352 -9.60 39.87 0.51
N ASN A 353 -9.88 38.60 0.22
CA ASN A 353 -9.76 37.56 1.23
C ASN A 353 -8.31 37.31 1.64
N TYR A 354 -7.35 37.45 0.71
CA TYR A 354 -5.93 37.29 1.02
C TYR A 354 -5.45 38.32 2.04
N GLN A 355 -5.78 39.60 1.84
CA GLN A 355 -5.40 40.68 2.76
C GLN A 355 -6.10 40.56 4.11
N ASN A 356 -7.33 40.03 4.14
CA ASN A 356 -8.10 39.83 5.36
C ASN A 356 -7.74 38.54 6.11
N GLY A 357 -6.89 37.67 5.53
CA GLY A 357 -6.60 36.35 6.09
C GLY A 357 -7.81 35.41 6.08
N THR A 358 -8.75 35.62 5.16
CA THR A 358 -10.03 34.88 5.05
C THR A 358 -10.16 34.11 3.74
N VAL A 359 -9.04 33.74 3.10
CA VAL A 359 -9.03 33.01 1.82
C VAL A 359 -9.77 31.68 2.00
N PRO A 360 -10.88 31.44 1.26
CA PRO A 360 -11.59 30.18 1.36
C PRO A 360 -10.82 29.06 0.66
N ASP A 361 -11.02 27.81 1.08
CA ASP A 361 -10.40 26.62 0.45
C ASP A 361 -10.61 26.58 -1.08
N SER A 362 -11.77 27.05 -1.55
CA SER A 362 -12.11 27.13 -2.98
C SER A 362 -11.20 28.07 -3.79
N SER A 363 -10.44 28.96 -3.15
CA SER A 363 -9.45 29.81 -3.84
C SER A 363 -8.08 29.15 -3.98
N TYR A 364 -7.81 28.11 -3.19
CA TYR A 364 -6.62 27.27 -3.32
C TYR A 364 -6.87 26.10 -4.28
N ASP A 365 -8.11 25.62 -4.37
CA ASP A 365 -8.49 24.50 -5.21
C ASP A 365 -8.50 24.84 -6.72
N PRO A 366 -7.87 24.03 -7.58
CA PRO A 366 -7.68 24.38 -8.99
C PRO A 366 -8.95 24.26 -9.82
N TYR A 367 -9.82 23.29 -9.52
CA TYR A 367 -11.11 23.18 -10.20
C TYR A 367 -12.04 24.33 -9.81
N SER A 368 -12.09 24.68 -8.53
CA SER A 368 -12.83 25.85 -8.06
C SER A 368 -12.28 27.15 -8.65
N THR A 369 -10.96 27.28 -8.77
CA THR A 369 -10.30 28.41 -9.45
C THR A 369 -10.74 28.52 -10.91
N PHE A 370 -10.81 27.39 -11.61
CA PHE A 370 -11.40 27.31 -12.94
C PHE A 370 -12.86 27.76 -12.91
N LYS A 371 -13.76 27.10 -12.15
CA LYS A 371 -15.21 27.37 -12.19
C LYS A 371 -15.58 28.78 -11.75
N ASN A 372 -14.99 29.26 -10.66
CA ASN A 372 -15.31 30.55 -10.05
C ASN A 372 -14.59 31.71 -10.72
N ARG A 373 -13.62 31.44 -11.61
CA ARG A 373 -12.78 32.46 -12.25
C ARG A 373 -12.06 33.34 -11.23
N LYS A 374 -11.73 32.77 -10.07
CA LYS A 374 -11.13 33.46 -8.92
C LYS A 374 -10.32 32.48 -8.08
N GLY A 375 -9.10 32.87 -7.70
CA GLY A 375 -8.22 32.05 -6.86
C GLY A 375 -7.00 32.81 -6.34
N VAL A 376 -6.11 32.11 -5.65
CA VAL A 376 -4.79 32.61 -5.21
C VAL A 376 -3.65 31.83 -5.89
N CYS A 377 -2.39 32.16 -5.61
CA CYS A 377 -1.22 31.65 -6.33
C CYS A 377 -1.18 30.12 -6.48
N GLN A 378 -1.58 29.38 -5.44
CA GLN A 378 -1.72 27.93 -5.50
C GLN A 378 -2.78 27.49 -6.53
N GLY A 379 -4.00 28.02 -6.47
CA GLY A 379 -5.07 27.66 -7.41
C GLY A 379 -4.72 27.97 -8.87
N TYR A 380 -4.02 29.09 -9.12
CA TYR A 380 -3.50 29.42 -10.46
C TYR A 380 -2.46 28.42 -10.95
N SER A 381 -1.44 28.14 -10.11
CA SER A 381 -0.32 27.28 -10.50
C SER A 381 -0.73 25.81 -10.64
N GLU A 382 -1.64 25.31 -9.80
CA GLU A 382 -2.21 23.97 -9.91
C GLU A 382 -3.13 23.85 -11.13
N LEU A 383 -4.00 24.84 -11.40
CA LEU A 383 -4.84 24.81 -12.59
C LEU A 383 -4.00 24.82 -13.88
N PHE A 384 -2.95 25.65 -13.93
CA PHE A 384 -2.07 25.68 -15.08
C PHE A 384 -1.30 24.37 -15.26
N MET A 385 -0.80 23.77 -14.17
CA MET A 385 -0.18 22.44 -14.20
C MET A 385 -1.14 21.37 -14.74
N LEU A 386 -2.42 21.37 -14.32
CA LEU A 386 -3.42 20.43 -14.82
C LEU A 386 -3.69 20.62 -16.32
N PHE A 387 -3.84 21.87 -16.77
CA PHE A 387 -4.02 22.18 -18.19
C PHE A 387 -2.84 21.71 -19.04
N LEU A 388 -1.61 21.89 -18.56
CA LEU A 388 -0.39 21.41 -19.22
C LEU A 388 -0.35 19.88 -19.26
N LYS A 389 -0.59 19.22 -18.11
CA LYS A 389 -0.64 17.75 -18.01
C LYS A 389 -1.61 17.15 -19.02
N TYR A 390 -2.84 17.66 -19.11
CA TYR A 390 -3.85 17.17 -20.04
C TYR A 390 -3.52 17.42 -21.52
N ASN A 391 -2.60 18.34 -21.79
CA ASN A 391 -2.06 18.60 -23.13
C ASN A 391 -0.71 17.89 -23.39
N GLY A 392 -0.29 16.98 -22.50
CA GLY A 392 0.93 16.18 -22.64
C GLY A 392 2.22 16.93 -22.34
N ILE A 393 2.15 18.02 -21.56
CA ILE A 393 3.27 18.89 -21.25
C ILE A 393 3.65 18.71 -19.79
N LYS A 394 4.89 18.32 -19.55
CA LYS A 394 5.41 18.11 -18.18
C LYS A 394 5.69 19.43 -17.51
N SER A 395 5.19 19.56 -16.28
CA SER A 395 5.40 20.74 -15.44
C SER A 395 5.39 20.35 -13.97
N SER A 396 6.02 21.18 -13.15
CA SER A 396 5.97 21.09 -11.69
C SER A 396 5.62 22.45 -11.10
N ILE A 397 5.09 22.44 -9.87
CA ILE A 397 4.90 23.65 -9.07
C ILE A 397 6.18 23.91 -8.27
N ILE A 398 6.53 25.18 -8.13
CA ILE A 398 7.57 25.65 -7.22
C ILE A 398 6.88 26.47 -6.14
N SER A 399 7.09 26.07 -4.89
CA SER A 399 6.70 26.83 -3.71
C SER A 399 7.88 27.66 -3.22
N GLY A 400 7.58 28.82 -2.65
CA GLY A 400 8.59 29.71 -2.11
C GLY A 400 8.01 31.05 -1.74
N LYS A 401 8.77 32.11 -2.00
CA LYS A 401 8.34 33.48 -1.78
C LYS A 401 8.65 34.36 -2.98
N ALA A 402 7.84 35.39 -3.17
CA ALA A 402 8.04 36.36 -4.23
C ALA A 402 7.87 37.80 -3.71
N ASP A 403 8.73 38.71 -4.18
CA ASP A 403 8.76 40.12 -3.79
C ASP A 403 7.58 40.92 -4.37
N GLY A 404 6.53 41.05 -3.57
CA GLY A 404 5.25 41.64 -3.95
C GLY A 404 4.82 42.79 -3.05
N PHE A 405 3.51 42.85 -2.76
CA PHE A 405 2.89 43.95 -2.02
C PHE A 405 3.43 44.05 -0.58
N GLY A 406 4.38 44.97 -0.37
CA GLY A 406 4.98 45.22 0.96
C GLY A 406 6.12 44.28 1.34
N GLY A 407 6.68 43.52 0.39
CA GLY A 407 7.83 42.63 0.58
C GLY A 407 7.56 41.21 0.12
N TYR A 408 8.43 40.28 0.53
CA TYR A 408 8.31 38.87 0.21
C TYR A 408 7.10 38.24 0.89
N MET A 409 6.26 37.57 0.09
CA MET A 409 5.13 36.79 0.55
C MET A 409 5.21 35.36 0.03
N SER A 410 4.59 34.43 0.76
CA SER A 410 4.43 33.05 0.31
C SER A 410 3.78 33.02 -1.08
N HIS A 411 4.37 32.28 -2.00
CA HIS A 411 3.98 32.26 -3.40
C HIS A 411 4.21 30.90 -4.06
N ALA A 412 3.49 30.64 -5.14
CA ALA A 412 3.60 29.43 -5.93
C ALA A 412 3.55 29.76 -7.43
N TRP A 413 4.46 29.16 -8.20
CA TRP A 413 4.56 29.34 -9.65
C TRP A 413 4.94 28.02 -10.33
N ASN A 414 5.12 28.01 -11.65
CA ASN A 414 5.34 26.79 -12.43
C ASN A 414 6.74 26.73 -13.03
N LYS A 415 7.25 25.51 -13.14
CA LYS A 415 8.41 25.15 -13.96
C LYS A 415 7.96 24.18 -15.05
N ILE A 416 8.38 24.41 -16.28
CA ILE A 416 8.07 23.56 -17.44
C ILE A 416 9.38 23.12 -18.08
N ASN A 417 9.49 21.85 -18.44
CA ASN A 417 10.60 21.36 -19.25
C ASN A 417 10.17 21.27 -20.72
N LEU A 418 10.82 22.05 -21.57
CA LEU A 418 10.62 22.01 -23.01
C LEU A 418 11.92 21.56 -23.67
N GLU A 419 11.92 20.38 -24.26
CA GLU A 419 13.08 19.83 -25.00
C GLU A 419 14.37 19.77 -24.15
N GLY A 420 14.24 19.44 -22.86
CA GLY A 420 15.37 19.36 -21.92
C GLY A 420 15.77 20.71 -21.31
N ILE A 421 15.10 21.81 -21.67
CA ILE A 421 15.34 23.14 -21.12
C ILE A 421 14.23 23.49 -20.12
N ASP A 422 14.63 23.83 -18.89
CA ASP A 422 13.72 24.31 -17.86
C ASP A 422 13.39 25.80 -18.06
N TYR A 423 12.10 26.09 -18.13
CA TYR A 423 11.54 27.43 -18.15
C TYR A 423 10.62 27.65 -16.96
N TYR A 424 10.46 28.91 -16.56
CA TYR A 424 9.62 29.30 -15.43
C TYR A 424 8.47 30.17 -15.91
N ILE A 425 7.30 29.93 -15.31
CA ILE A 425 6.07 30.67 -15.60
C ILE A 425 5.38 31.03 -14.29
N ASP A 426 5.04 32.31 -14.13
CA ASP A 426 4.12 32.74 -13.07
C ASP A 426 2.80 33.22 -13.70
N PRO A 427 1.74 32.41 -13.70
CA PRO A 427 0.42 32.82 -14.21
C PRO A 427 -0.29 33.82 -13.30
N THR A 428 0.05 33.91 -12.01
CA THR A 428 -0.56 34.83 -11.06
C THR A 428 -0.03 36.26 -11.25
N TRP A 429 1.27 36.45 -11.31
CA TRP A 429 1.84 37.78 -11.54
C TRP A 429 1.74 38.24 -12.99
N ASN A 430 1.42 37.33 -13.91
CA ASN A 430 1.05 37.69 -15.27
C ASN A 430 -0.44 38.01 -15.43
N SER A 431 -1.32 37.79 -14.45
CA SER A 431 -2.77 38.07 -14.61
C SER A 431 -3.14 39.53 -14.34
N GLY A 432 -2.30 40.24 -13.59
CA GLY A 432 -2.50 41.65 -13.29
C GLY A 432 -1.73 42.11 -12.06
N TYR A 433 -2.25 43.13 -11.40
CA TYR A 433 -1.63 43.73 -10.21
C TYR A 433 -2.69 44.15 -9.18
N VAL A 434 -2.23 44.56 -8.00
CA VAL A 434 -3.10 45.10 -6.96
C VAL A 434 -2.97 46.62 -6.93
N SER A 435 -4.09 47.34 -6.86
CA SER A 435 -4.12 48.79 -6.70
C SER A 435 -5.29 49.17 -5.81
N GLY A 436 -5.04 49.99 -4.79
CA GLY A 436 -6.06 50.39 -3.81
C GLY A 436 -6.74 49.21 -3.09
N GLY A 437 -6.01 48.13 -2.82
CA GLY A 437 -6.54 46.90 -2.19
C GLY A 437 -7.42 46.04 -3.11
N LYS A 438 -7.48 46.35 -4.41
CA LYS A 438 -8.28 45.60 -5.39
C LYS A 438 -7.39 45.02 -6.47
N PHE A 439 -7.78 43.86 -6.97
CA PHE A 439 -7.15 43.24 -8.13
C PHE A 439 -7.57 44.02 -9.39
N VAL A 440 -6.57 44.38 -10.20
CA VAL A 440 -6.74 44.98 -11.52
C VAL A 440 -6.16 44.01 -12.52
N SER A 441 -7.01 43.48 -13.40
CA SER A 441 -6.57 42.59 -14.48
C SER A 441 -5.70 43.37 -15.47
N ASP A 442 -4.51 42.86 -15.72
CA ASP A 442 -3.55 43.39 -16.69
C ASP A 442 -2.68 42.23 -17.20
N PRO A 443 -3.24 41.36 -18.08
CA PRO A 443 -2.53 40.18 -18.54
C PRO A 443 -1.23 40.54 -19.26
N SER A 444 -0.12 39.93 -18.85
CA SER A 444 1.21 40.19 -19.44
C SER A 444 2.00 38.90 -19.69
N LEU A 445 3.13 39.05 -20.38
CA LEU A 445 4.08 37.96 -20.66
C LEU A 445 5.38 38.11 -19.85
N THR A 446 5.39 38.94 -18.81
CA THR A 446 6.59 39.28 -18.04
C THR A 446 7.28 38.05 -17.47
N TYR A 447 6.49 37.13 -16.91
CA TYR A 447 6.96 35.85 -16.36
C TYR A 447 6.53 34.67 -17.24
N TYR A 448 6.54 34.81 -18.57
CA TYR A 448 6.17 33.72 -19.48
C TYR A 448 7.42 33.10 -20.12
N LEU A 449 7.64 31.81 -19.90
CA LEU A 449 8.79 31.03 -20.38
C LEU A 449 10.12 31.76 -20.20
N ILE A 450 10.40 32.20 -18.96
CA ILE A 450 11.65 32.89 -18.63
C ILE A 450 12.67 31.92 -18.00
N PRO A 451 13.98 32.10 -18.21
CA PRO A 451 15.02 31.31 -17.54
C PRO A 451 15.03 31.49 -16.01
N LYS A 452 15.63 30.53 -15.29
CA LYS A 452 15.83 30.61 -13.81
C LYS A 452 16.50 31.92 -13.40
N THR A 453 17.51 32.36 -14.16
CA THR A 453 18.26 33.60 -13.93
C THR A 453 17.36 34.83 -13.89
N CYS A 454 16.28 34.84 -14.68
CA CYS A 454 15.32 35.95 -14.70
C CYS A 454 14.41 35.90 -13.46
N ILE A 455 13.72 34.76 -13.24
CA ILE A 455 12.72 34.67 -12.18
C ILE A 455 13.34 34.75 -10.77
N SER A 456 14.58 34.27 -10.61
CA SER A 456 15.28 34.28 -9.31
C SER A 456 15.62 35.68 -8.79
N VAL A 457 15.37 36.74 -9.56
CA VAL A 457 15.60 38.11 -9.09
C VAL A 457 14.61 38.47 -8.00
N ASP A 458 13.32 38.22 -8.23
CA ASP A 458 12.23 38.58 -7.33
C ASP A 458 11.50 37.36 -6.73
N HIS A 459 11.78 36.14 -7.21
CA HIS A 459 11.31 34.89 -6.61
C HIS A 459 12.44 34.11 -5.95
N ALA A 460 12.17 33.55 -4.79
CA ALA A 460 13.05 32.63 -4.08
C ALA A 460 12.28 31.34 -3.79
N ALA A 461 12.70 30.22 -4.37
CA ALA A 461 12.12 28.92 -4.04
C ALA A 461 12.37 28.58 -2.56
N ASP A 462 11.58 27.67 -1.98
CA ASP A 462 11.82 27.21 -0.61
C ASP A 462 13.27 26.74 -0.43
N GLY A 463 13.95 27.32 0.57
CA GLY A 463 15.37 27.10 0.84
C GLY A 463 16.34 28.06 0.10
N GLU A 464 15.87 28.87 -0.85
CA GLU A 464 16.66 29.93 -1.49
C GLU A 464 16.58 31.25 -0.72
N ARG A 465 17.62 32.09 -0.86
CA ARG A 465 17.70 33.40 -0.20
C ARG A 465 16.94 34.47 -0.98
N GLU A 466 16.09 35.21 -0.29
CA GLU A 466 15.44 36.44 -0.74
C GLU A 466 16.47 37.53 -1.08
N LYS A 467 16.26 38.28 -2.17
CA LYS A 467 17.10 39.44 -2.53
C LYS A 467 16.39 40.73 -2.15
N ASN A 468 17.06 41.60 -1.40
CA ASN A 468 16.50 42.93 -1.15
C ASN A 468 16.52 43.78 -2.44
N ILE A 469 15.80 44.89 -2.43
CA ILE A 469 15.58 45.68 -3.64
C ILE A 469 16.89 46.20 -4.27
N SER A 470 17.87 46.61 -3.47
CA SER A 470 19.16 47.09 -3.96
C SER A 470 19.95 45.97 -4.65
N GLU A 471 19.88 44.75 -4.11
CA GLU A 471 20.50 43.57 -4.72
C GLU A 471 19.81 43.19 -6.04
N GLN A 472 18.48 43.28 -6.10
CA GLN A 472 17.71 43.04 -7.33
C GLN A 472 18.12 44.02 -8.43
N ILE A 473 18.10 45.33 -8.13
CA ILE A 473 18.45 46.39 -9.06
C ILE A 473 19.91 46.26 -9.52
N GLY A 474 20.83 46.04 -8.57
CA GLY A 474 22.26 45.84 -8.87
C GLY A 474 22.47 44.68 -9.83
N TYR A 475 21.86 43.52 -9.55
CA TYR A 475 21.96 42.34 -10.40
C TYR A 475 21.42 42.58 -11.82
N VAL A 476 20.29 43.28 -11.95
CA VAL A 476 19.72 43.62 -13.27
C VAL A 476 20.62 44.59 -14.03
N LYS A 477 21.18 45.62 -13.38
CA LYS A 477 22.10 46.58 -14.01
C LYS A 477 23.37 45.88 -14.51
N GLU A 478 23.94 44.99 -13.71
CA GLU A 478 25.13 44.20 -14.07
C GLU A 478 24.86 43.25 -15.26
N ASN A 479 23.62 42.78 -15.42
CA ASN A 479 23.24 41.78 -16.43
C ASN A 479 22.27 42.34 -17.48
N GLN A 480 22.24 43.66 -17.71
CA GLN A 480 21.18 44.33 -18.47
C GLN A 480 20.97 43.77 -19.88
N ALA A 481 22.06 43.50 -20.62
CA ALA A 481 21.97 42.92 -21.96
C ALA A 481 21.28 41.53 -21.96
N TYR A 482 21.56 40.71 -20.95
CA TYR A 482 20.91 39.42 -20.78
C TYR A 482 19.43 39.57 -20.46
N PHE A 483 19.08 40.50 -19.57
CA PHE A 483 17.67 40.76 -19.19
C PHE A 483 16.84 41.27 -20.37
N ASN A 484 17.38 42.18 -21.17
CA ASN A 484 16.72 42.69 -22.36
C ASN A 484 16.46 41.59 -23.40
N ALA A 485 17.40 40.64 -23.54
CA ALA A 485 17.28 39.55 -24.49
C ALA A 485 16.36 38.41 -24.01
N ASN A 486 16.33 38.10 -22.69
CA ASN A 486 15.78 36.83 -22.20
C ASN A 486 14.67 36.95 -21.15
N CYS A 487 14.48 38.12 -20.53
CA CYS A 487 13.60 38.26 -19.36
C CYS A 487 12.33 39.07 -19.63
N ARG A 488 11.92 39.25 -20.89
CA ARG A 488 10.60 39.79 -21.30
C ARG A 488 10.14 41.05 -20.55
N GLY A 489 11.03 42.04 -20.40
CA GLY A 489 10.73 43.30 -19.73
C GLY A 489 10.77 43.25 -18.19
N LEU A 490 11.03 42.09 -17.58
CA LEU A 490 11.21 41.97 -16.13
C LEU A 490 12.34 42.87 -15.63
N GLY A 491 13.43 43.01 -16.39
CA GLY A 491 14.52 43.92 -16.04
C GLY A 491 14.02 45.36 -15.88
N GLU A 492 13.25 45.87 -16.84
CA GLU A 492 12.65 47.20 -16.76
C GLU A 492 11.68 47.34 -15.59
N LYS A 493 10.87 46.30 -15.32
CA LYS A 493 9.97 46.26 -14.17
C LYS A 493 10.72 46.39 -12.84
N ILE A 494 11.85 45.70 -12.68
CA ILE A 494 12.68 45.77 -11.48
C ILE A 494 13.36 47.13 -11.35
N LEU A 495 13.90 47.68 -12.45
CA LEU A 495 14.58 48.98 -12.44
C LEU A 495 13.62 50.15 -12.10
N LYS A 496 12.31 50.03 -12.35
CA LYS A 496 11.30 51.02 -11.95
C LYS A 496 11.05 51.11 -10.44
N LYS A 497 11.61 50.18 -9.66
CA LYS A 497 11.52 50.19 -8.18
C LYS A 497 12.64 51.03 -7.54
N GLU A 498 13.63 51.48 -8.31
CA GLU A 498 14.63 52.50 -7.90
C GLU A 498 13.93 53.85 -7.65
#